data_AF-A0A8S2WYX6-F1
#
_entry.id   AF-A0A8S2WYX6-F1
#
_cell.length_a   1.000
_cell.length_b   1.000
_cell.length_c   1.000
_cell.angle_alpha   90.00
_cell.angle_beta   90.00
_cell.angle_gamma   90.00
#
_symmetry.space_group_name_H-M   'P 1'
#
loop_
_entity.id
_entity.type
_entity.pdbx_description
1 polymer ?
#
loop_
_entity_poly.entity_id
_entity_poly.type
_entity_poly.pdbx_seq_one_letter_code
_entity_poly.pdbx_strand_id
1 'polypeptide(L)'
;DEEFRSRKFLNPTSFTKVYNECHQYLITVHMETLKNECNKLIIEEDLEALQNMYKLFKPIQTGIQYMVERLQENITRIGNEKIQSLKGENLPTLFVEALLELHNKYMNVIRDVFSNDQEFVSGEIDHLVYIQLSYLSNVLFFLALDKACANIVNMKRDSKQITKAPELLARYCDNLLRKSSKSVTEQEIEDKLLASITIFKYLDDKDYFQRFYQKMLARRLINNQSTS
;
A
#
# COMPACT_ATOMS: atom_id res chain seq x y z
N ASP A 1 -30.47 3.93 -4.10
CA ASP A 1 -31.71 3.72 -4.88
C ASP A 1 -32.82 3.00 -4.10
N GLU A 2 -32.59 1.92 -3.35
CA GLU A 2 -33.66 1.36 -2.48
C GLU A 2 -33.94 2.18 -1.21
N GLU A 3 -32.92 2.86 -0.68
CA GLU A 3 -33.05 3.76 0.48
C GLU A 3 -33.96 4.97 0.17
N PHE A 4 -33.78 5.59 -1.00
CA PHE A 4 -34.63 6.70 -1.45
C PHE A 4 -36.09 6.24 -1.65
N ARG A 5 -36.29 5.05 -2.23
CA ARG A 5 -37.62 4.45 -2.39
C ARG A 5 -38.27 4.15 -1.05
N SER A 6 -37.53 3.58 -0.11
CA SER A 6 -37.99 3.33 1.26
C SER A 6 -38.48 4.61 1.92
N ARG A 7 -37.70 5.69 1.82
CA ARG A 7 -38.05 7.02 2.37
C ARG A 7 -39.29 7.64 1.72
N LYS A 8 -39.47 7.41 0.42
CA LYS A 8 -40.59 7.95 -0.34
C LYS A 8 -41.91 7.22 -0.07
N PHE A 9 -41.86 5.93 0.26
CA PHE A 9 -43.05 5.07 0.25
C PHE A 9 -43.33 4.32 1.57
N LEU A 10 -42.39 4.24 2.50
CA LEU A 10 -42.55 3.46 3.74
C LEU A 10 -42.65 4.37 4.98
N ASN A 11 -43.11 3.78 6.09
CA ASN A 11 -43.05 4.46 7.39
C ASN A 11 -41.60 4.49 7.91
N PRO A 12 -41.14 5.58 8.56
CA PRO A 12 -39.78 5.69 9.10
C PRO A 12 -39.32 4.54 9.98
N THR A 13 -40.23 3.94 10.75
CA THR A 13 -39.93 2.77 11.59
C THR A 13 -39.60 1.50 10.81
N SER A 14 -39.87 1.48 9.50
CA SER A 14 -39.60 0.35 8.60
C SER A 14 -38.32 0.51 7.79
N PHE A 15 -37.74 1.71 7.73
CA PHE A 15 -36.53 1.98 6.93
C PHE A 15 -35.37 1.09 7.35
N THR A 16 -35.07 1.06 8.66
CA THR A 16 -34.00 0.23 9.21
C THR A 16 -34.24 -1.26 8.99
N LYS A 17 -35.51 -1.70 9.01
CA LYS A 17 -35.87 -3.11 8.80
C LYS A 17 -35.64 -3.54 7.35
N VAL A 18 -36.10 -2.73 6.39
CA VAL A 18 -35.90 -3.00 4.96
C VAL A 18 -34.42 -2.92 4.60
N TYR A 19 -33.71 -1.90 5.08
CA TYR A 19 -32.27 -1.77 4.90
C TYR A 19 -31.52 -3.00 5.42
N ASN A 20 -31.82 -3.43 6.65
CA ASN A 20 -31.18 -4.60 7.25
C ASN A 20 -31.48 -5.88 6.46
N GLU A 21 -32.72 -6.09 5.99
CA GLU A 21 -33.03 -7.28 5.19
C GLU A 21 -32.35 -7.27 3.82
N CYS A 22 -32.33 -6.13 3.11
CA CYS A 22 -31.59 -6.02 1.86
C CYS A 22 -30.10 -6.30 2.07
N HIS A 23 -29.53 -5.79 3.17
CA HIS A 23 -28.14 -6.00 3.52
C HIS A 23 -27.84 -7.46 3.91
N GLN A 24 -28.72 -8.09 4.70
CA GLN A 24 -28.62 -9.51 5.04
C GLN A 24 -28.73 -10.41 3.81
N TYR A 25 -29.66 -10.12 2.91
CA TYR A 25 -29.79 -10.86 1.65
C TYR A 25 -28.54 -10.72 0.76
N LEU A 26 -28.01 -9.51 0.62
CA LEU A 26 -26.76 -9.25 -0.11
C LEU A 26 -25.59 -10.06 0.46
N ILE A 27 -25.45 -10.08 1.79
CA ILE A 27 -24.40 -10.82 2.50
C ILE A 27 -24.59 -12.34 2.40
N THR A 28 -25.80 -12.85 2.54
CA THR A 28 -26.06 -14.30 2.63
C THR A 28 -26.09 -14.98 1.27
N VAL A 29 -26.56 -14.29 0.23
CA VAL A 29 -26.79 -14.89 -1.10
C VAL A 29 -25.70 -14.54 -2.10
N HIS A 30 -25.20 -13.29 -2.10
CA HIS A 30 -24.35 -12.80 -3.18
C HIS A 30 -22.90 -12.54 -2.78
N MET A 31 -22.55 -12.63 -1.49
CA MET A 31 -21.24 -12.25 -0.99
C MET A 31 -20.08 -13.02 -1.62
N GLU A 32 -20.23 -14.33 -1.86
CA GLU A 32 -19.18 -15.12 -2.50
C GLU A 32 -18.93 -14.67 -3.95
N THR A 33 -20.00 -14.40 -4.69
CA THR A 33 -19.92 -13.86 -6.05
C THR A 33 -19.22 -12.50 -6.06
N LEU A 34 -19.61 -11.60 -5.16
CA LEU A 34 -18.99 -10.29 -5.03
C LEU A 34 -17.51 -10.37 -4.62
N LYS A 35 -17.15 -11.29 -3.72
CA LYS A 35 -15.76 -11.54 -3.34
C LYS A 35 -14.92 -12.01 -4.53
N ASN A 36 -15.43 -12.97 -5.30
CA ASN A 36 -14.75 -13.47 -6.49
C ASN A 36 -14.54 -12.36 -7.52
N GLU A 37 -15.56 -11.53 -7.74
CA GLU A 37 -15.45 -10.39 -8.65
C GLU A 37 -14.47 -9.33 -8.14
N CYS A 38 -14.54 -8.97 -6.86
CA CYS A 38 -13.60 -8.07 -6.21
C CYS A 38 -12.14 -8.52 -6.39
N ASN A 39 -11.88 -9.81 -6.23
CA ASN A 39 -10.54 -10.36 -6.46
C ASN A 39 -10.06 -10.18 -7.91
N LYS A 40 -10.93 -10.38 -8.91
CA LYS A 40 -10.58 -10.13 -10.31
C LYS A 40 -10.27 -8.66 -10.56
N LEU A 41 -11.13 -7.75 -10.08
CA LEU A 41 -10.94 -6.30 -10.25
C LEU A 41 -9.61 -5.83 -9.65
N ILE A 42 -9.20 -6.39 -8.50
CA ILE A 42 -7.90 -6.10 -7.88
C ILE A 42 -6.73 -6.59 -8.75
N ILE A 43 -6.84 -7.80 -9.32
CA ILE A 43 -5.79 -8.40 -10.15
C ILE A 43 -5.66 -7.67 -11.50
N GLU A 44 -6.78 -7.29 -12.10
CA GLU A 44 -6.87 -6.58 -13.37
C GLU A 44 -6.59 -5.08 -13.24
N GLU A 45 -6.51 -4.58 -12.01
CA GLU A 45 -6.32 -3.16 -11.67
C GLU A 45 -7.40 -2.23 -12.25
N ASP A 46 -8.65 -2.70 -12.38
CA ASP A 46 -9.79 -1.89 -12.78
C ASP A 46 -10.26 -1.00 -11.62
N LEU A 47 -9.67 0.19 -11.52
CA LEU A 47 -9.85 1.11 -10.40
C LEU A 47 -11.27 1.68 -10.30
N GLU A 48 -11.96 1.89 -11.43
CA GLU A 48 -13.30 2.45 -11.46
C GLU A 48 -14.31 1.43 -10.94
N ALA A 49 -14.26 0.20 -11.46
CA ALA A 49 -15.09 -0.88 -10.95
C ALA A 49 -14.75 -1.21 -9.48
N LEU A 50 -13.48 -1.13 -9.10
CA LEU A 50 -13.04 -1.35 -7.73
C LEU A 50 -13.58 -0.29 -6.76
N GLN A 51 -13.72 0.96 -7.20
CA GLN A 51 -14.35 2.02 -6.41
C GLN A 51 -15.82 1.71 -6.14
N ASN A 52 -16.55 1.24 -7.16
CA ASN A 52 -17.94 0.81 -6.99
C ASN A 52 -18.06 -0.39 -6.04
N MET A 53 -17.13 -1.36 -6.16
CA MET A 53 -17.05 -2.50 -5.24
C MET A 53 -16.77 -2.05 -3.81
N TYR A 54 -15.87 -1.08 -3.62
CA TYR A 54 -15.60 -0.50 -2.30
C TYR A 54 -16.85 0.15 -1.69
N LYS A 55 -17.63 0.92 -2.46
CA LYS A 55 -18.89 1.50 -1.98
C LYS A 55 -19.87 0.42 -1.49
N LEU A 56 -19.93 -0.73 -2.18
CA LEU A 56 -20.76 -1.87 -1.77
C LEU A 56 -20.23 -2.57 -0.51
N PHE A 57 -18.91 -2.72 -0.39
CA PHE A 57 -18.30 -3.41 0.74
C PHE A 57 -18.17 -2.55 1.99
N LYS A 58 -18.09 -1.22 1.87
CA LYS A 58 -17.93 -0.29 2.98
C LYS A 58 -18.90 -0.52 4.16
N PRO A 59 -20.21 -0.72 3.97
CA PRO A 59 -21.12 -1.03 5.08
C PRO A 59 -20.97 -2.46 5.63
N ILE A 60 -20.26 -3.35 4.91
CA ILE A 60 -20.07 -4.76 5.25
C ILE A 60 -18.65 -4.97 5.80
N GLN A 61 -18.52 -5.09 7.12
CA GLN A 61 -17.21 -5.27 7.77
C GLN A 61 -16.38 -6.43 7.17
N THR A 62 -17.01 -7.58 6.92
CA THR A 62 -16.35 -8.76 6.33
C THR A 62 -15.99 -8.56 4.85
N GLY A 63 -16.66 -7.65 4.15
CA GLY A 63 -16.34 -7.25 2.78
C GLY A 63 -15.10 -6.38 2.72
N ILE A 64 -15.03 -5.36 3.58
CA ILE A 64 -13.83 -4.52 3.68
C ILE A 64 -12.61 -5.33 4.11
N GLN A 65 -12.74 -6.19 5.12
CA GLN A 65 -11.65 -7.08 5.53
C GLN A 65 -11.14 -7.93 4.37
N TYR A 66 -12.03 -8.56 3.61
CA TYR A 66 -11.66 -9.35 2.45
C TYR A 66 -10.93 -8.52 1.38
N MET A 67 -11.43 -7.32 1.09
CA MET A 67 -10.82 -6.43 0.09
C MET A 67 -9.41 -5.97 0.49
N VAL A 68 -9.23 -5.63 1.77
CA VAL A 68 -7.94 -5.25 2.35
C VAL A 68 -6.95 -6.42 2.27
N GLU A 69 -7.38 -7.63 2.63
CA GLU A 69 -6.57 -8.85 2.53
C GLU A 69 -6.15 -9.15 1.08
N ARG A 70 -7.10 -9.12 0.14
CA ARG A 70 -6.82 -9.36 -1.28
C ARG A 70 -5.91 -8.30 -1.89
N LEU A 71 -6.09 -7.03 -1.54
CA LEU A 71 -5.21 -5.97 -2.00
C LEU A 71 -3.78 -6.17 -1.47
N GLN A 72 -3.62 -6.46 -0.17
CA GLN A 72 -2.32 -6.75 0.44
C GLN A 72 -1.60 -7.91 -0.27
N GLU A 73 -2.32 -9.00 -0.53
CA GLU A 73 -1.79 -10.18 -1.22
C GLU A 73 -1.36 -9.86 -2.66
N ASN A 74 -2.18 -9.10 -3.40
CA ASN A 74 -1.85 -8.70 -4.77
C ASN A 74 -0.61 -7.79 -4.82
N ILE A 75 -0.52 -6.79 -3.94
CA ILE A 75 0.66 -5.91 -3.84
C ILE A 75 1.90 -6.74 -3.51
N THR A 76 1.79 -7.66 -2.55
CA THR A 76 2.89 -8.55 -2.14
C THR A 76 3.34 -9.43 -3.31
N ARG A 77 2.41 -10.00 -4.07
CA ARG A 77 2.69 -10.83 -5.25
C ARG A 77 3.42 -10.04 -6.32
N ILE A 78 2.87 -8.89 -6.75
CA ILE A 78 3.45 -8.03 -7.78
C ILE A 78 4.83 -7.52 -7.35
N GLY A 79 4.97 -7.10 -6.10
CA GLY A 79 6.25 -6.66 -5.54
C GLY A 79 7.29 -7.77 -5.54
N ASN A 80 6.94 -8.97 -5.09
CA ASN A 80 7.86 -10.12 -5.09
C ASN A 80 8.29 -10.51 -6.50
N GLU A 81 7.36 -10.59 -7.46
CA GLU A 81 7.68 -10.86 -8.87
C GLU A 81 8.67 -9.83 -9.42
N LYS A 82 8.41 -8.53 -9.17
CA LYS A 82 9.28 -7.43 -9.60
C LYS A 82 10.68 -7.58 -9.00
N ILE A 83 10.79 -7.77 -7.69
CA ILE A 83 12.09 -7.88 -6.99
C ILE A 83 12.87 -9.14 -7.38
N GLN A 84 12.20 -10.27 -7.58
CA GLN A 84 12.85 -11.52 -8.00
C GLN A 84 13.41 -11.44 -9.42
N SER A 85 12.82 -10.61 -10.28
CA SER A 85 13.28 -10.40 -11.65
C SER A 85 14.57 -9.56 -11.75
N LEU A 86 14.91 -8.78 -10.71
CA LEU A 86 16.03 -7.84 -10.73
C LEU A 86 17.40 -8.55 -10.72
N LYS A 87 18.28 -8.16 -11.64
CA LYS A 87 19.65 -8.67 -11.80
C LYS A 87 20.57 -7.57 -12.33
N GLY A 88 21.89 -7.79 -12.25
CA GLY A 88 22.92 -6.91 -12.82
C GLY A 88 23.68 -6.07 -11.81
N GLU A 89 24.66 -5.29 -12.30
CA GLU A 89 25.57 -4.50 -11.46
C GLU A 89 24.89 -3.32 -10.74
N ASN A 90 23.81 -2.78 -11.32
CA ASN A 90 23.00 -1.69 -10.75
C ASN A 90 21.88 -2.19 -9.82
N LEU A 91 21.98 -3.43 -9.31
CA LEU A 91 20.95 -4.03 -8.46
C LEU A 91 20.50 -3.17 -7.26
N PRO A 92 21.39 -2.45 -6.52
CA PRO A 92 20.96 -1.58 -5.43
C PRO A 92 19.99 -0.48 -5.87
N THR A 93 20.29 0.18 -6.98
CA THR A 93 19.44 1.24 -7.57
C THR A 93 18.11 0.67 -8.04
N LEU A 94 18.15 -0.41 -8.83
CA LEU A 94 16.94 -1.06 -9.34
C LEU A 94 16.03 -1.54 -8.19
N PHE A 95 16.61 -2.06 -7.11
CA PHE A 95 15.85 -2.54 -5.96
C PHE A 95 15.12 -1.40 -5.24
N VAL A 96 15.82 -0.32 -4.89
CA VAL A 96 15.23 0.80 -4.15
C VAL A 96 14.20 1.53 -5.00
N GLU A 97 14.53 1.85 -6.25
CA GLU A 97 13.62 2.55 -7.16
C GLU A 97 12.37 1.72 -7.45
N ALA A 98 12.49 0.40 -7.67
CA ALA A 98 11.34 -0.47 -7.88
C ALA A 98 10.36 -0.51 -6.70
N LEU A 99 10.88 -0.51 -5.46
CA LEU A 99 10.06 -0.49 -4.25
C LEU A 99 9.39 0.87 -4.02
N LEU A 100 10.10 1.97 -4.29
CA LEU A 100 9.53 3.32 -4.20
C LEU A 100 8.40 3.52 -5.22
N GLU A 101 8.61 3.07 -6.45
CA GLU A 101 7.57 3.06 -7.49
C GLU A 101 6.35 2.26 -7.05
N LEU A 102 6.55 1.05 -6.51
CA LEU A 102 5.45 0.20 -6.03
C LEU A 102 4.67 0.88 -4.89
N HIS A 103 5.38 1.39 -3.88
CA HIS A 103 4.78 2.09 -2.75
C HIS A 103 3.98 3.31 -3.23
N ASN A 104 4.57 4.16 -4.06
CA ASN A 104 3.91 5.37 -4.56
C ASN A 104 2.69 5.05 -5.44
N LYS A 105 2.79 4.03 -6.30
CA LYS A 105 1.66 3.56 -7.12
C LYS A 105 0.47 3.20 -6.24
N TYR A 106 0.66 2.33 -5.25
CA TYR A 106 -0.45 1.87 -4.41
C TYR A 106 -0.89 2.91 -3.37
N MET A 107 -0.02 3.81 -2.92
CA MET A 107 -0.43 4.99 -2.16
C MET A 107 -1.46 5.82 -2.95
N ASN A 108 -1.22 6.04 -4.26
CA ASN A 108 -2.13 6.78 -5.10
C ASN A 108 -3.42 6.00 -5.36
N VAL A 109 -3.33 4.70 -5.68
CA VAL A 109 -4.53 3.83 -5.81
C VAL A 109 -5.41 3.90 -4.57
N ILE A 110 -4.81 3.83 -3.36
CA ILE A 110 -5.59 3.89 -2.12
C ILE A 110 -6.25 5.25 -1.92
N ARG A 111 -5.56 6.33 -2.27
CA ARG A 111 -6.13 7.69 -2.23
C ARG A 111 -7.30 7.83 -3.21
N ASP A 112 -7.13 7.37 -4.44
CA ASP A 112 -8.08 7.61 -5.51
C ASP A 112 -9.32 6.71 -5.39
N VAL A 113 -9.13 5.44 -5.00
CA VAL A 113 -10.21 4.44 -4.96
C VAL A 113 -10.89 4.38 -3.58
N PHE A 114 -10.12 4.44 -2.49
CA PHE A 114 -10.61 4.13 -1.14
C PHE A 114 -10.69 5.34 -0.19
N SER A 115 -10.42 6.56 -0.68
CA SER A 115 -10.46 7.78 0.15
C SER A 115 -11.46 8.83 -0.32
N ASN A 116 -12.05 8.69 -1.51
CA ASN A 116 -12.97 9.68 -2.07
C ASN A 116 -14.44 9.36 -1.74
N ASP A 117 -14.80 9.57 -0.48
CA ASP A 117 -16.11 9.17 0.06
C ASP A 117 -17.18 10.27 0.08
N GLN A 118 -17.04 11.34 -0.72
CA GLN A 118 -17.92 12.51 -0.62
C GLN A 118 -19.43 12.18 -0.75
N GLU A 119 -19.79 11.10 -1.45
CA GLU A 119 -21.19 10.68 -1.65
C GLU A 119 -21.85 10.07 -0.41
N PHE A 120 -21.09 9.42 0.50
CA PHE A 120 -21.66 8.78 1.69
C PHE A 120 -22.07 9.78 2.78
N VAL A 121 -21.60 11.04 2.70
CA VAL A 121 -21.91 12.11 3.66
C VAL A 121 -23.40 12.52 3.60
N SER A 122 -24.11 12.15 2.52
CA SER A 122 -25.47 12.63 2.26
C SER A 122 -26.61 11.80 2.87
N GLY A 123 -26.32 10.60 3.41
CA GLY A 123 -27.35 9.69 3.93
C GLY A 123 -27.08 9.22 5.35
N GLU A 124 -27.82 9.79 6.32
CA GLU A 124 -28.20 9.30 7.65
C GLU A 124 -27.30 8.35 8.49
N ILE A 125 -26.01 8.18 8.19
CA ILE A 125 -25.05 7.72 9.20
C ILE A 125 -24.80 8.93 10.10
N ASP A 126 -24.95 8.76 11.42
CA ASP A 126 -24.51 9.78 12.38
C ASP A 126 -23.13 10.25 11.95
N HIS A 127 -22.98 11.55 11.70
CA HIS A 127 -21.80 12.14 11.08
C HIS A 127 -20.51 11.68 11.77
N LEU A 128 -20.58 11.44 13.09
CA LEU A 128 -19.48 10.87 13.88
C LEU A 128 -19.16 9.41 13.54
N VAL A 129 -20.18 8.56 13.42
CA VAL A 129 -20.04 7.15 13.01
C VAL A 129 -19.50 7.06 11.59
N TYR A 130 -19.95 7.95 10.69
CA TYR A 130 -19.48 8.02 9.32
C TYR A 130 -18.00 8.39 9.25
N ILE A 131 -17.59 9.47 9.94
CA ILE A 131 -16.19 9.88 10.02
C ILE A 131 -15.34 8.73 10.54
N GLN A 132 -15.82 8.02 11.58
CA GLN A 132 -15.08 6.91 12.16
C GLN A 132 -14.98 5.71 11.22
N LEU A 133 -16.03 5.36 10.48
CA LEU A 133 -16.01 4.26 9.50
C LEU A 133 -15.13 4.59 8.29
N SER A 134 -15.22 5.81 7.76
CA SER A 134 -14.37 6.26 6.64
C SER A 134 -12.90 6.27 7.08
N TYR A 135 -12.58 6.90 8.21
CA TYR A 135 -11.23 6.93 8.76
C TYR A 135 -10.69 5.52 9.01
N LEU A 136 -11.48 4.65 9.64
CA LEU A 136 -11.07 3.27 9.93
C LEU A 136 -10.79 2.49 8.65
N SER A 137 -11.69 2.55 7.66
CA SER A 137 -11.50 1.84 6.39
C SER A 137 -10.25 2.30 5.65
N ASN A 138 -10.02 3.62 5.60
CA ASN A 138 -8.86 4.24 4.98
C ASN A 138 -7.55 3.78 5.63
N VAL A 139 -7.50 3.79 6.97
CA VAL A 139 -6.35 3.32 7.74
C VAL A 139 -6.05 1.84 7.44
N LEU A 140 -7.06 0.99 7.29
CA LEU A 140 -6.84 -0.44 7.00
C LEU A 140 -6.13 -0.67 5.66
N PHE A 141 -6.47 0.09 4.61
CA PHE A 141 -5.81 -0.03 3.31
C PHE A 141 -4.34 0.44 3.35
N PHE A 142 -4.06 1.55 4.03
CA PHE A 142 -2.67 2.00 4.22
C PHE A 142 -1.85 1.02 5.07
N LEU A 143 -2.45 0.42 6.10
CA LEU A 143 -1.80 -0.63 6.89
C LEU A 143 -1.53 -1.90 6.05
N ALA A 144 -2.44 -2.26 5.15
CA ALA A 144 -2.21 -3.35 4.20
C ALA A 144 -1.04 -3.04 3.26
N LEU A 145 -0.93 -1.82 2.73
CA LEU A 145 0.23 -1.41 1.93
C LEU A 145 1.52 -1.48 2.75
N ASP A 146 1.52 -0.93 3.98
CA ASP A 146 2.68 -0.99 4.87
C ASP A 146 3.12 -2.43 5.14
N LYS A 147 2.16 -3.33 5.40
CA LYS A 147 2.43 -4.75 5.64
C LYS A 147 2.93 -5.46 4.39
N ALA A 148 2.37 -5.17 3.22
CA ALA A 148 2.84 -5.73 1.94
C ALA A 148 4.28 -5.28 1.67
N CYS A 149 4.58 -3.99 1.79
CA CYS A 149 5.94 -3.46 1.61
C CYS A 149 6.93 -4.08 2.60
N ALA A 150 6.56 -4.20 3.89
CA ALA A 150 7.39 -4.88 4.88
C ALA A 150 7.68 -6.34 4.51
N ASN A 151 6.66 -7.09 4.04
CA ASN A 151 6.84 -8.47 3.61
C ASN A 151 7.79 -8.59 2.40
N ILE A 152 7.65 -7.70 1.41
CA ILE A 152 8.50 -7.71 0.21
C ILE A 152 9.95 -7.36 0.58
N VAL A 153 10.14 -6.31 1.38
CA VAL A 153 11.47 -5.82 1.80
C VAL A 153 12.22 -6.86 2.62
N ASN A 154 11.52 -7.54 3.54
CA ASN A 154 12.13 -8.51 4.45
C ASN A 154 12.03 -9.96 3.94
N MET A 155 11.77 -10.17 2.64
CA MET A 155 11.66 -11.51 2.07
C MET A 155 12.98 -12.30 2.23
N LYS A 156 12.90 -13.45 2.88
CA LYS A 156 13.99 -14.43 3.05
C LYS A 156 13.72 -15.66 2.20
N ARG A 157 14.74 -16.20 1.51
CA ARG A 157 14.60 -17.49 0.79
C ARG A 157 14.67 -18.69 1.76
N ASP A 158 15.33 -18.51 2.89
CA ASP A 158 15.40 -19.47 4.01
C ASP A 158 15.41 -18.71 5.34
N SER A 159 14.78 -19.27 6.36
CA SER A 159 14.77 -18.85 7.77
C SER A 159 16.14 -18.40 8.32
N LYS A 160 17.24 -18.99 7.85
CA LYS A 160 18.61 -18.69 8.31
C LYS A 160 19.31 -17.59 7.50
N GLN A 161 18.73 -17.13 6.41
CA GLN A 161 19.35 -16.16 5.51
C GLN A 161 19.08 -14.72 5.97
N ILE A 162 20.14 -13.91 6.03
CA ILE A 162 20.02 -12.46 6.23
C ILE A 162 19.36 -11.86 4.99
N THR A 163 18.41 -10.95 5.19
CA THR A 163 17.76 -10.23 4.09
C THR A 163 18.81 -9.41 3.33
N LYS A 164 18.70 -9.33 2.00
CA LYS A 164 19.62 -8.49 1.20
C LYS A 164 19.27 -7.01 1.24
N ALA A 165 18.05 -6.68 1.67
CA ALA A 165 17.53 -5.32 1.63
C ALA A 165 18.35 -4.30 2.44
N PRO A 166 18.82 -4.59 3.68
CA PRO A 166 19.68 -3.67 4.42
C PRO A 166 20.98 -3.31 3.68
N GLU A 167 21.64 -4.30 3.06
CA GLU A 167 22.86 -4.06 2.29
C GLU A 167 22.57 -3.28 1.00
N LEU A 168 21.51 -3.67 0.27
CA LEU A 168 21.13 -3.02 -0.99
C LEU A 168 20.76 -1.55 -0.76
N LEU A 169 20.00 -1.23 0.29
CA LEU A 169 19.66 0.14 0.64
C LEU A 169 20.91 0.94 1.03
N ALA A 170 21.80 0.38 1.85
CA ALA A 170 23.05 1.05 2.23
C ALA A 170 23.95 1.34 1.02
N ARG A 171 24.03 0.40 0.07
CA ARG A 171 24.78 0.56 -1.20
C ARG A 171 24.15 1.63 -2.10
N TYR A 172 22.82 1.69 -2.16
CA TYR A 172 22.13 2.72 -2.92
C TYR A 172 22.48 4.12 -2.39
N CYS A 173 22.37 4.34 -1.08
CA CYS A 173 22.76 5.60 -0.46
C CYS A 173 24.25 5.92 -0.65
N ASP A 174 25.14 4.91 -0.54
CA ASP A 174 26.58 5.07 -0.81
C ASP A 174 26.84 5.52 -2.26
N ASN A 175 26.13 4.95 -3.23
CA ASN A 175 26.29 5.29 -4.64
C ASN A 175 25.82 6.74 -4.93
N LEU A 176 24.73 7.19 -4.32
CA LEU A 176 24.25 8.57 -4.45
C LEU A 176 25.24 9.58 -3.87
N LEU A 177 25.87 9.24 -2.75
CA LEU A 177 26.77 10.12 -2.01
C LEU A 177 28.23 10.09 -2.51
N ARG A 178 28.54 9.27 -3.52
CA ARG A 178 29.88 9.25 -4.12
C ARG A 178 30.02 10.33 -5.18
N LYS A 179 31.19 10.95 -5.25
CA LYS A 179 31.61 11.79 -6.38
C LYS A 179 31.43 11.00 -7.67
N SER A 180 30.51 11.43 -8.51
CA SER A 180 30.25 10.83 -9.80
C SER A 180 30.43 11.87 -10.90
N SER A 181 30.77 11.44 -12.10
CA SER A 181 30.80 12.30 -13.29
C SER A 181 29.41 12.53 -13.90
N LYS A 182 28.35 11.98 -13.30
CA LYS A 182 26.97 12.09 -13.79
C LYS A 182 26.31 13.36 -13.25
N SER A 183 25.52 14.01 -14.11
CA SER A 183 24.78 15.26 -13.87
C SER A 183 23.56 15.07 -12.97
N VAL A 184 23.73 14.55 -11.75
CA VAL A 184 22.68 14.54 -10.73
C VAL A 184 22.92 15.74 -9.83
N THR A 185 21.89 16.56 -9.60
CA THR A 185 22.00 17.75 -8.75
C THR A 185 22.02 17.37 -7.26
N GLU A 186 22.57 18.23 -6.41
CA GLU A 186 22.53 18.04 -4.96
C GLU A 186 21.09 17.90 -4.43
N GLN A 187 20.15 18.68 -5.00
CA GLN A 187 18.72 18.58 -4.67
C GLN A 187 18.14 17.22 -5.02
N GLU A 188 18.43 16.68 -6.21
CA GLU A 188 17.94 15.35 -6.60
C GLU A 188 18.52 14.24 -5.70
N ILE A 189 19.76 14.40 -5.23
CA ILE A 189 20.37 13.47 -4.27
C ILE A 189 19.60 13.52 -2.95
N GLU A 190 19.32 14.72 -2.43
CA GLU A 190 18.56 14.90 -1.19
C GLU A 190 17.16 14.29 -1.30
N ASP A 191 16.42 14.58 -2.37
CA ASP A 191 15.09 14.04 -2.60
C ASP A 191 15.10 12.51 -2.64
N LYS A 192 16.09 11.91 -3.30
CA LYS A 192 16.26 10.44 -3.35
C LYS A 192 16.62 9.85 -1.99
N LEU A 193 17.43 10.53 -1.18
CA LEU A 193 17.77 10.09 0.17
C LEU A 193 16.56 10.19 1.10
N LEU A 194 15.76 11.25 1.01
CA LEU A 194 14.51 11.40 1.74
C LEU A 194 13.51 10.30 1.36
N ALA A 195 13.33 10.02 0.07
CA ALA A 195 12.48 8.93 -0.39
C ALA A 195 12.96 7.57 0.15
N SER A 196 14.28 7.37 0.27
CA SER A 196 14.86 6.11 0.80
C SER A 196 14.48 5.82 2.25
N ILE A 197 14.07 6.84 3.03
CA ILE A 197 13.56 6.67 4.39
C ILE A 197 12.30 5.80 4.40
N THR A 198 11.47 5.89 3.36
CA THR A 198 10.27 5.04 3.20
C THR A 198 10.65 3.56 3.18
N ILE A 199 11.73 3.19 2.47
CA ILE A 199 12.20 1.79 2.45
C ILE A 199 12.86 1.43 3.78
N PHE A 200 13.61 2.35 4.39
CA PHE A 200 14.21 2.14 5.71
C PHE A 200 13.16 1.85 6.80
N LYS A 201 12.00 2.53 6.77
CA LYS A 201 10.86 2.27 7.67
C LYS A 201 10.49 0.79 7.70
N TYR A 202 10.51 0.14 6.54
CA TYR A 202 10.10 -1.25 6.36
C TYR A 202 11.17 -2.28 6.71
N LEU A 203 12.43 -1.89 6.94
CA LEU A 203 13.48 -2.83 7.33
C LEU A 203 13.26 -3.36 8.75
N ASP A 204 13.30 -4.69 8.91
CA ASP A 204 13.37 -5.33 10.22
C ASP A 204 14.78 -5.23 10.80
N ASP A 205 15.78 -5.59 9.99
CA ASP A 205 17.20 -5.71 10.35
C ASP A 205 17.95 -4.36 10.23
N LYS A 206 17.48 -3.32 10.96
CA LYS A 206 18.04 -1.95 10.88
C LYS A 206 19.51 -1.85 11.36
N ASP A 207 19.92 -2.73 12.26
CA ASP A 207 21.29 -2.84 12.76
C ASP A 207 22.27 -3.32 11.67
N TYR A 208 21.84 -4.25 10.81
CA TYR A 208 22.62 -4.66 9.64
C TYR A 208 22.78 -3.51 8.65
N PHE A 209 21.72 -2.74 8.37
CA PHE A 209 21.82 -1.54 7.55
C PHE A 209 22.87 -0.58 8.13
N GLN A 210 22.79 -0.28 9.44
CA GLN A 210 23.73 0.61 10.11
C GLN A 210 25.18 0.14 9.95
N ARG A 211 25.46 -1.16 10.13
CA ARG A 211 26.81 -1.72 9.96
C ARG A 211 27.34 -1.54 8.54
N PHE A 212 26.53 -1.84 7.52
CA PHE A 212 26.92 -1.63 6.12
C PHE A 212 27.15 -0.14 5.83
N TYR A 213 26.22 0.71 6.25
CA TYR A 213 26.29 2.15 6.01
C TYR A 213 27.52 2.78 6.66
N GLN A 214 27.80 2.48 7.92
CA GLN A 214 28.99 2.97 8.64
C GLN A 214 30.29 2.55 7.95
N LYS A 215 30.38 1.29 7.51
CA LYS A 215 31.56 0.77 6.80
C LYS A 215 31.78 1.51 5.48
N MET A 216 30.71 1.79 4.73
CA MET A 216 30.78 2.49 3.46
C MET A 216 31.11 3.98 3.65
N LEU A 217 30.49 4.62 4.64
CA LEU A 217 30.81 6.00 5.05
C LEU A 217 32.29 6.15 5.40
N ALA A 218 32.84 5.28 6.25
CA ALA A 218 34.25 5.30 6.62
C ALA A 218 35.16 5.22 5.38
N ARG A 219 34.85 4.34 4.42
CA ARG A 219 35.59 4.22 3.16
C ARG A 219 35.50 5.48 2.31
N ARG A 220 34.31 6.09 2.18
CA ARG A 220 34.15 7.34 1.41
C ARG A 220 34.98 8.47 2.00
N LEU A 221 34.99 8.60 3.33
CA LEU A 221 35.76 9.61 4.05
C LEU A 221 37.27 9.40 3.88
N ILE A 222 37.77 8.18 4.11
CA ILE A 222 39.20 7.86 3.98
C ILE A 222 39.70 8.12 2.55
N ASN A 223 38.85 7.83 1.54
CA ASN A 223 39.23 7.94 0.14
C ASN A 223 38.86 9.29 -0.51
N ASN A 224 38.34 10.27 0.23
CA ASN A 224 37.85 11.56 -0.29
C ASN A 224 36.85 11.44 -1.46
N GLN A 225 36.00 10.40 -1.40
CA GLN A 225 35.03 10.04 -2.44
C GLN A 225 33.63 10.62 -2.21
N SER A 226 33.38 11.34 -1.11
CA SER A 226 32.07 11.93 -0.83
C SER A 226 31.77 13.11 -1.76
N THR A 227 30.56 13.17 -2.31
CA THR A 227 30.05 14.42 -2.91
C THR A 227 30.04 15.52 -1.85
N SER A 228 30.36 16.75 -2.27
CA SER A 228 30.27 17.93 -1.42
C SER A 228 28.81 18.28 -1.14
#